data_AF-A0A7X8Q666-F1
#
_entry.id   AF-A0A7X8Q666-F1
#
_cell.length_a   1.000
_cell.length_b   1.000
_cell.length_c   1.000
_cell.angle_alpha   90.00
_cell.angle_beta   90.00
_cell.angle_gamma   90.00
#
_symmetry.space_group_name_H-M   'P 1'
#
loop_
_entity.id
_entity.type
_entity.pdbx_description
1 polymer ?
#
loop_
_entity_poly.entity_id
_entity_poly.type
_entity_poly.pdbx_seq_one_letter_code
_entity_poly.pdbx_strand_id
1 'polypeptide(L)' 'AGVLGAWLVTTMTPILPYALAFAAGAMIYVVIEELIPESQQVYGTADDHSATHWATIGTMLGFTIMMILDVALG' A
#
# COMPACT_ATOMS: atom_id res chain seq x y z
N ALA A 1 -24.95 20.37 12.56
CA ALA A 1 -24.54 19.20 11.76
C ALA A 1 -23.27 18.54 12.31
N GLY A 2 -22.19 19.29 12.58
CA GLY A 2 -20.92 18.70 13.06
C GLY A 2 -20.98 17.95 14.39
N VAL A 3 -21.88 18.34 15.32
CA VAL A 3 -22.01 17.69 16.64
C VAL A 3 -22.57 16.26 16.56
N LEU A 4 -23.52 16.03 15.64
CA LEU A 4 -24.05 14.68 15.36
C LEU A 4 -23.00 13.80 14.66
N GLY A 5 -22.21 14.38 13.75
CA GLY A 5 -21.10 13.69 13.11
C GLY A 5 -20.00 13.31 14.10
N ALA A 6 -19.63 14.22 15.01
CA ALA A 6 -18.66 13.94 16.06
C ALA A 6 -19.13 12.81 16.99
N TRP A 7 -20.41 12.83 17.39
CA TRP A 7 -21.00 11.78 18.24
C TRP A 7 -21.01 10.40 17.56
N LEU A 8 -21.34 10.36 16.26
CA LEU A 8 -21.31 9.13 15.46
C LEU A 8 -19.87 8.61 15.29
N VAL A 9 -18.90 9.49 15.02
CA VAL A 9 -17.49 9.09 14.91
C VAL A 9 -16.97 8.56 16.24
N THR A 10 -17.26 9.21 17.38
CA THR A 10 -16.83 8.73 18.70
C THR A 10 -17.38 7.38 19.13
N THR A 11 -18.51 6.93 18.56
CA THR A 11 -19.04 5.58 18.81
C THR A 11 -18.43 4.53 17.87
N MET A 12 -17.94 4.95 16.70
CA MET A 12 -17.29 4.11 15.68
C MET A 12 -15.76 4.07 15.80
N THR A 13 -15.13 4.98 16.56
CA THR A 13 -13.68 4.98 16.84
C THR A 13 -13.08 3.64 17.28
N PRO A 14 -13.74 2.79 18.11
CA PRO A 14 -13.15 1.51 18.49
C PRO A 14 -13.15 0.46 17.37
N ILE A 15 -14.06 0.54 16.39
CA ILE A 15 -14.13 -0.44 15.28
C ILE A 15 -13.30 0.00 14.06
N LEU A 16 -13.08 1.30 13.91
CA LEU A 16 -12.24 1.89 12.85
C LEU A 16 -10.82 1.29 12.74
N PRO A 17 -10.04 1.06 13.82
CA PRO A 17 -8.70 0.49 13.69
C PRO A 17 -8.73 -0.95 13.17
N TYR A 18 -9.76 -1.74 13.49
CA TYR A 18 -9.92 -3.09 12.96
C TYR A 18 -10.27 -3.07 11.46
N ALA A 19 -11.16 -2.16 11.05
CA ALA A 19 -11.50 -1.99 9.65
C ALA A 19 -10.31 -1.45 8.82
N LEU A 20 -9.54 -0.50 9.37
CA LEU A 20 -8.32 0.01 8.73
C LEU A 20 -7.22 -1.05 8.66
N ALA A 21 -7.06 -1.87 9.70
CA ALA A 21 -6.12 -3.00 9.68
C ALA A 21 -6.51 -4.04 8.61
N PHE A 22 -7.81 -4.33 8.46
CA PHE A 22 -8.30 -5.20 7.40
C PHE A 22 -8.03 -4.61 6.01
N ALA A 23 -8.30 -3.31 5.80
CA ALA A 23 -8.03 -2.62 4.56
C ALA A 23 -6.53 -2.60 4.21
N ALA A 24 -5.66 -2.34 5.21
CA ALA A 24 -4.21 -2.42 5.04
C ALA A 24 -3.75 -3.83 4.65
N GLY A 25 -4.32 -4.87 5.28
CA GLY A 25 -4.05 -6.26 4.93
C GLY A 25 -4.45 -6.62 3.50
N ALA A 26 -5.61 -6.14 3.04
CA ALA A 26 -6.07 -6.34 1.66
C ALA A 26 -5.11 -5.71 0.64
N MET A 27 -4.60 -4.50 0.92
CA MET A 27 -3.61 -3.85 0.06
C MET A 27 -2.30 -4.63 -0.01
N ILE A 28 -1.82 -5.20 1.11
CA ILE A 28 -0.62 -6.04 1.11
C ILE A 28 -0.83 -7.31 0.26
N TYR A 29 -1.97 -7.97 0.40
CA TYR A 29 -2.33 -9.16 -0.39
C TYR A 29 -2.33 -8.89 -1.90
N VAL A 30 -3.03 -7.83 -2.33
CA VAL A 30 -3.08 -7.41 -3.75
C VAL A 30 -1.69 -7.07 -4.28
N VAL A 31 -0.86 -6.40 -3.48
CA VAL A 31 0.52 -6.09 -3.89
C VAL A 31 1.33 -7.36 -4.14
N ILE A 32 1.23 -8.35 -3.25
CA ILE A 32 2.03 -9.58 -3.34
C ILE A 32 1.53 -10.49 -4.47
N GLU A 33 0.21 -10.67 -4.59
CA GLU A 33 -0.36 -11.64 -5.52
C GLU A 33 -0.60 -11.08 -6.93
N GLU A 34 -0.78 -9.77 -7.08
CA GLU A 34 -1.05 -9.16 -8.39
C GLU A 34 0.08 -8.23 -8.82
N LEU A 35 0.47 -7.24 -8.01
CA LEU A 35 1.41 -6.20 -8.46
C LEU A 35 2.85 -6.69 -8.64
N ILE A 36 3.38 -7.51 -7.73
CA ILE A 36 4.73 -8.09 -7.86
C ILE A 36 4.82 -8.99 -9.11
N PRO A 37 3.95 -9.99 -9.32
CA PRO A 37 4.03 -10.82 -10.51
C PRO A 37 3.76 -10.05 -11.81
N GLU A 38 2.80 -9.11 -11.82
CA GLU A 38 2.57 -8.24 -12.99
C GLU A 38 3.81 -7.40 -13.31
N SER A 39 4.46 -6.81 -12.31
CA SER A 39 5.68 -6.02 -12.50
C SER A 39 6.85 -6.84 -13.08
N GLN A 40 6.88 -8.15 -12.82
CA GLN A 40 7.89 -9.04 -13.38
C GLN A 40 7.52 -9.49 -14.80
N GLN A 41 6.23 -9.73 -15.08
CA GLN A 41 5.74 -10.09 -16.41
C GLN A 41 5.88 -8.95 -17.44
N VAL A 42 5.66 -7.69 -17.00
CA VAL A 42 5.75 -6.51 -17.88
C VAL A 42 7.19 -6.20 -18.31
N TYR A 43 8.19 -6.50 -17.47
CA TYR A 43 9.60 -6.10 -17.69
C TYR A 43 10.52 -7.20 -18.23
N GLY A 44 10.17 -8.49 -18.16
CA GLY A 44 11.03 -9.51 -18.74
C GLY A 44 10.63 -10.93 -18.37
N THR A 45 10.62 -11.79 -19.39
CA THR A 45 10.36 -13.22 -19.36
C THR A 45 11.00 -13.90 -18.15
N ALA A 46 10.26 -14.85 -17.55
CA ALA A 46 10.48 -15.51 -16.25
C ALA A 46 11.82 -16.28 -16.04
N ASP A 47 12.87 -15.98 -16.79
CA ASP A 47 14.15 -16.72 -16.78
C ASP A 47 15.39 -15.81 -16.68
N ASP A 48 15.22 -14.48 -16.64
CA ASP A 48 16.35 -13.55 -16.55
C ASP A 48 16.45 -12.94 -15.14
N HIS A 49 17.46 -13.36 -14.37
CA HIS A 49 17.76 -12.84 -13.03
C HIS A 49 17.97 -11.30 -13.02
N SER A 50 18.27 -10.69 -14.19
CA SER A 50 18.41 -9.25 -14.35
C SER A 50 17.09 -8.49 -14.26
N ALA A 51 15.98 -9.04 -14.76
CA ALA A 51 14.70 -8.33 -14.87
C ALA A 51 14.04 -8.13 -13.50
N THR A 52 14.20 -9.09 -12.59
CA THR A 52 13.74 -9.01 -11.20
C THR A 52 14.36 -7.83 -10.45
N HIS A 53 15.59 -7.46 -10.79
CA HIS A 53 16.30 -6.36 -10.14
C HIS A 53 15.67 -5.00 -10.45
N TRP A 54 15.23 -4.78 -11.70
CA TRP A 54 14.61 -3.51 -12.13
C TRP A 54 13.24 -3.29 -11.47
N ALA A 55 12.41 -4.32 -11.40
CA ALA A 55 11.11 -4.24 -10.70
C ALA A 55 11.30 -3.95 -9.20
N THR A 56 12.26 -4.61 -8.55
CA THR A 56 12.55 -4.41 -7.12
C THR A 56 13.12 -3.02 -6.83
N ILE A 57 13.97 -2.47 -7.71
CA ILE A 57 14.45 -1.09 -7.58
C ILE A 57 13.29 -0.09 -7.69
N GLY A 58 12.36 -0.32 -8.62
CA GLY A 58 11.18 0.53 -8.80
C GLY A 58 10.29 0.58 -7.55
N THR A 59 10.01 -0.56 -6.92
CA THR A 59 9.22 -0.62 -5.69
C THR A 59 9.93 0.04 -4.51
N MET A 60 11.24 -0.16 -4.35
CA MET A 60 12.05 0.51 -3.33
C MET A 60 12.05 2.03 -3.50
N LEU A 61 12.19 2.51 -4.75
CA LEU A 61 12.16 3.94 -5.05
C LEU A 61 10.78 4.54 -4.78
N GLY A 62 9.69 3.88 -5.22
CA GLY A 62 8.33 4.32 -4.94
C GLY A 62 8.00 4.36 -3.45
N PHE A 63 8.40 3.34 -2.69
CA PHE A 63 8.28 3.33 -1.23
C PHE A 63 9.08 4.46 -0.58
N THR A 64 10.30 4.72 -1.06
CA THR A 64 11.14 5.81 -0.56
C THR A 64 10.48 7.17 -0.83
N ILE A 65 9.94 7.40 -2.03
CA ILE A 65 9.20 8.63 -2.35
C ILE A 65 7.98 8.78 -1.45
N MET A 66 7.20 7.71 -1.25
CA MET A 66 6.05 7.73 -0.36
C MET A 66 6.46 8.11 1.07
N MET A 67 7.53 7.50 1.62
CA MET A 67 8.04 7.86 2.95
C MET A 67 8.51 9.31 3.02
N ILE A 68 9.20 9.81 1.99
CA ILE A 68 9.64 11.21 1.95
C ILE A 68 8.42 12.15 1.93
N LEU A 69 7.40 11.85 1.13
CA LEU A 69 6.19 12.66 1.05
C LEU A 69 5.40 12.64 2.36
N ASP A 70 5.26 11.48 3.00
CA ASP A 70 4.58 11.33 4.30
C ASP A 70 5.33 12.09 5.41
N VAL A 71 6.66 12.03 5.45
CA VAL A 71 7.47 12.78 6.44
C VAL A 71 7.51 14.29 6.14
N ALA A 72 7.43 14.70 4.87
CA ALA A 72 7.50 16.11 4.48
C ALA A 72 6.14 16.84 4.55
N LEU A 73 5.03 16.13 4.32
CA LEU A 73 3.66 16.65 4.41
C LEU A 73 2.96 16.31 5.74
N GLY A 74 3.52 15.37 6.49
CA GLY A 74 3.07 14.94 7.82
C GLY A 74 3.38 15.92 8.93
#